data_AF-A0A941PU14-F1
#
_entry.id   AF-A0A941PU14-F1
#
_cell.length_a   1.000
_cell.length_b   1.000
_cell.length_c   1.000
_cell.angle_alpha   90.00
_cell.angle_beta   90.00
_cell.angle_gamma   90.00
#
_symmetry.space_group_name_H-M   'P 1'
#
loop_
_entity.id
_entity.type
_entity.pdbx_description
1 polymer ?
#
loop_
_entity_poly.entity_id
_entity_poly.type
_entity_poly.pdbx_seq_one_letter_code
_entity_poly.pdbx_strand_id
1 'polypeptide(L)'
;MTLSERFNRSGFGCWINGTRGRVFRLCAGLAFLAVGIGLRQHPLGMAALAWSFFPLTAGMFNVCWISLMLGGPFSSASIRRLQQESP
;
A
#
# COMPACT_ATOMS: atom_id res chain seq x y z
N MET A 1 -22.25 5.69 -2.93
CA MET A 1 -20.95 5.21 -2.41
C MET A 1 -19.96 5.13 -3.54
N THR A 2 -18.81 5.78 -3.40
CA THR A 2 -17.71 5.72 -4.36
C THR A 2 -16.97 4.37 -4.28
N LEU A 3 -16.19 4.03 -5.30
CA LEU A 3 -15.36 2.82 -5.32
C LEU A 3 -14.33 2.83 -4.17
N SER A 4 -13.75 3.98 -3.86
CA SER A 4 -12.82 4.16 -2.75
C SER A 4 -13.51 3.99 -1.39
N GLU A 5 -14.75 4.46 -1.21
CA GLU A 5 -15.54 4.21 0.01
C GLU A 5 -15.87 2.73 0.19
N ARG A 6 -16.30 2.04 -0.87
CA ARG A 6 -16.58 0.59 -0.81
C ARG A 6 -15.32 -0.20 -0.48
N PHE A 7 -14.18 0.16 -1.08
CA PHE A 7 -12.89 -0.44 -0.77
C PHE A 7 -12.48 -0.16 0.68
N ASN A 8 -12.57 1.09 1.14
CA ASN A 8 -12.19 1.48 2.49
C ASN A 8 -13.09 0.86 3.57
N ARG A 9 -14.35 0.58 3.27
CA ARG A 9 -15.26 -0.15 4.17
C ARG A 9 -15.08 -1.68 4.14
N SER A 10 -14.35 -2.21 3.15
CA SER A 10 -14.12 -3.66 3.07
C SER A 10 -13.16 -4.14 4.16
N GLY A 11 -13.29 -5.41 4.58
CA GLY A 11 -12.37 -6.01 5.56
C GLY A 11 -10.91 -5.96 5.10
N PHE A 12 -10.67 -6.07 3.80
CA PHE A 12 -9.33 -5.89 3.21
C PHE A 12 -8.85 -4.44 3.34
N GLY A 13 -9.69 -3.44 3.04
CA GLY A 13 -9.39 -2.02 3.19
C GLY A 13 -9.05 -1.63 4.63
N CYS A 14 -9.81 -2.13 5.61
CA CYS A 14 -9.52 -1.96 7.04
C CYS A 14 -8.18 -2.59 7.43
N TRP A 15 -7.91 -3.82 6.97
CA TRP A 15 -6.68 -4.53 7.29
C TRP A 15 -5.45 -3.87 6.68
N ILE A 16 -5.49 -3.55 5.38
CA ILE A 16 -4.36 -3.00 4.64
C ILE A 16 -4.00 -1.58 5.14
N ASN A 17 -4.99 -0.78 5.55
CA ASN A 17 -4.76 0.57 6.10
C ASN A 17 -4.44 0.59 7.61
N GLY A 18 -4.53 -0.54 8.30
CA GLY A 18 -4.15 -0.68 9.71
C GLY A 18 -2.65 -0.94 9.91
N THR A 19 -2.23 -1.03 11.18
CA THR A 19 -0.82 -1.29 11.57
C THR A 19 -0.29 -2.60 10.98
N ARG A 20 -1.12 -3.66 10.94
CA ARG A 20 -0.74 -4.96 10.35
C ARG A 20 -0.49 -4.83 8.84
N GLY A 21 -1.37 -4.12 8.12
CA GLY A 21 -1.20 -3.84 6.70
C GLY A 21 0.04 -2.99 6.40
N ARG A 22 0.38 -2.03 7.26
CA ARG A 22 1.63 -1.27 7.16
C ARG A 22 2.86 -2.17 7.24
N VAL A 23 2.92 -3.06 8.23
CA VAL A 23 4.03 -4.02 8.38
C VAL A 23 4.11 -4.92 7.14
N PHE A 24 2.98 -5.45 6.67
CA PHE A 24 2.93 -6.26 5.45
C PHE A 24 3.51 -5.52 4.23
N ARG A 25 3.13 -4.26 4.01
CA ARG A 25 3.66 -3.44 2.90
C ARG A 25 5.18 -3.23 3.03
N LEU A 26 5.68 -2.96 4.23
CA LEU A 26 7.13 -2.84 4.46
C LEU A 26 7.86 -4.16 4.17
N CYS A 27 7.36 -5.28 4.68
CA CYS A 27 7.94 -6.60 4.42
C CYS A 27 7.93 -6.96 2.94
N ALA A 28 6.80 -6.72 2.24
CA ALA A 28 6.69 -6.95 0.81
C ALA A 28 7.68 -6.08 0.03
N GLY A 29 7.81 -4.80 0.39
CA GLY A 29 8.76 -3.89 -0.24
C GLY A 29 10.22 -4.29 -0.02
N LEU A 30 10.58 -4.72 1.19
CA LEU A 30 11.92 -5.24 1.47
C LEU A 30 12.20 -6.54 0.70
N ALA A 31 11.22 -7.43 0.57
CA ALA A 31 11.36 -8.65 -0.22
C ALA A 31 11.59 -8.34 -1.70
N PHE A 32 10.79 -7.45 -2.30
CA PHE A 32 10.99 -7.02 -3.70
C PHE A 32 12.34 -6.33 -3.90
N LEU A 33 12.76 -5.50 -2.95
CA LEU A 33 14.07 -4.84 -2.98
C LEU A 33 15.21 -5.89 -2.95
N ALA A 34 15.16 -6.85 -2.02
CA ALA A 34 16.16 -7.90 -1.89
C ALA A 34 16.23 -8.79 -3.14
N VAL A 35 15.07 -9.21 -3.66
CA VAL A 35 14.96 -10.00 -4.91
C VAL A 35 15.52 -9.21 -6.10
N GLY A 36 15.15 -7.95 -6.22
CA GLY A 36 15.61 -7.10 -7.33
C GLY A 36 17.10 -6.80 -7.28
N ILE A 37 17.69 -6.64 -6.09
CA ILE A 37 19.16 -6.54 -5.93
C ILE A 37 19.84 -7.86 -6.34
N GLY A 38 19.29 -9.01 -5.91
CA GLY A 38 19.83 -10.33 -6.25
C GLY A 38 19.73 -10.66 -7.75
N LEU A 39 18.67 -10.23 -8.41
CA LEU A 39 18.40 -10.45 -9.83
C LEU A 39 18.65 -9.19 -10.69
N ARG A 40 19.48 -8.25 -10.25
CA ARG A 40 19.73 -6.96 -10.94
C ARG A 40 20.19 -7.09 -12.40
N GLN A 41 20.75 -8.24 -12.77
CA GLN A 41 21.19 -8.52 -14.15
C GLN A 41 20.04 -9.01 -15.06
N HIS A 42 18.87 -9.33 -14.47
CA HIS A 42 17.68 -9.80 -15.19
C HIS A 42 16.63 -8.67 -15.24
N PRO A 43 15.91 -8.50 -16.37
CA PRO A 43 14.85 -7.51 -16.48
C PRO A 43 13.77 -7.66 -15.40
N LEU A 44 13.47 -8.90 -14.98
CA LEU A 44 12.55 -9.16 -13.86
C LEU A 44 13.06 -8.62 -12.51
N GLY A 45 14.37 -8.64 -12.27
CA GLY A 45 14.95 -8.06 -11.06
C GLY A 45 14.88 -6.53 -11.06
N MET A 46 15.10 -5.90 -12.22
CA MET A 46 14.89 -4.46 -12.39
C MET A 46 13.41 -4.06 -12.21
N ALA A 47 12.49 -4.87 -12.74
CA ALA A 47 11.05 -4.68 -12.50
C ALA A 47 10.71 -4.82 -11.00
N ALA A 48 11.26 -5.82 -10.30
CA ALA A 48 11.08 -6.00 -8.86
C ALA A 48 11.65 -4.81 -8.05
N LEU A 49 12.83 -4.30 -8.43
CA LEU A 49 13.43 -3.11 -7.83
C LEU A 49 12.53 -1.88 -8.00
N ALA A 50 12.07 -1.61 -9.22
CA ALA A 50 11.12 -0.53 -9.48
C ALA A 50 9.82 -0.73 -8.70
N TRP A 51 9.31 -1.97 -8.65
CA TRP A 51 8.08 -2.30 -7.93
C TRP A 51 8.21 -2.13 -6.43
N SER A 52 9.39 -2.36 -5.83
CA SER A 52 9.63 -2.21 -4.39
C SER A 52 9.34 -0.81 -3.87
N PHE A 53 9.42 0.21 -4.74
CA PHE A 53 9.12 1.60 -4.42
C PHE A 53 7.70 1.78 -3.86
N PHE A 54 6.69 1.18 -4.49
CA PHE A 54 5.28 1.34 -4.08
C PHE A 54 4.99 0.80 -2.66
N PRO A 55 5.28 -0.46 -2.32
CA PRO A 55 5.04 -0.99 -0.99
C PRO A 55 5.96 -0.37 0.08
N LEU A 56 7.21 -0.04 -0.24
CA LEU A 56 8.10 0.67 0.70
C LEU A 56 7.57 2.06 1.03
N THR A 57 7.22 2.87 0.02
CA THR A 57 6.66 4.21 0.25
C THR A 57 5.31 4.15 0.96
N ALA A 58 4.45 3.21 0.58
CA ALA A 58 3.16 2.98 1.26
C ALA A 58 3.33 2.62 2.74
N GLY A 59 4.31 1.78 3.07
CA GLY A 59 4.63 1.41 4.44
C GLY A 59 5.33 2.52 5.24
N MET A 60 6.26 3.24 4.63
CA MET A 60 7.06 4.28 5.29
C MET A 60 6.23 5.54 5.57
N PHE A 61 5.55 6.07 4.55
CA PHE A 61 4.80 7.32 4.62
C PHE A 61 3.33 7.15 5.01
N ASN A 62 2.89 5.92 5.32
CA ASN A 62 1.49 5.57 5.59
C ASN A 62 0.54 5.99 4.45
N VAL A 63 0.99 5.91 3.20
CA VAL A 63 0.18 6.25 2.03
C VAL A 63 -0.50 5.01 1.44
N CYS A 64 -1.63 5.20 0.78
CA CYS A 64 -2.42 4.15 0.15
C CYS A 64 -2.56 4.43 -1.34
N TRP A 65 -1.63 3.89 -2.14
CA TRP A 65 -1.64 3.99 -3.61
C TRP A 65 -2.93 3.44 -4.23
N ILE A 66 -3.53 2.40 -3.64
CA ILE A 66 -4.79 1.82 -4.11
C ILE A 66 -5.93 2.84 -3.95
N SER A 67 -6.03 3.49 -2.79
CA SER A 67 -7.04 4.53 -2.56
C SER A 67 -6.86 5.70 -3.52
N LEU A 68 -5.62 6.14 -3.76
CA LEU A 68 -5.32 7.20 -4.73
C LEU A 68 -5.75 6.82 -6.15
N MET A 69 -5.44 5.61 -6.61
CA MET A 69 -5.86 5.11 -7.92
C MET A 69 -7.39 5.03 -8.06
N LEU A 70 -8.10 4.79 -6.96
CA LEU A 70 -9.56 4.77 -6.90
C LEU A 70 -10.19 6.16 -6.69
N GLY A 71 -9.41 7.24 -6.72
CA GLY A 71 -9.88 8.62 -6.52
C GLY A 71 -10.18 8.99 -5.07
N GLY A 72 -9.72 8.17 -4.11
CA GLY A 72 -9.83 8.40 -2.67
C GLY A 72 -8.60 9.08 -2.07
N PRO A 73 -8.62 9.34 -0.74
CA PRO A 73 -7.53 10.01 -0.06
C PRO A 73 -6.23 9.20 -0.10
N PHE A 74 -5.11 9.88 -0.32
CA PHE A 74 -3.78 9.27 -0.41
C PHE A 74 -3.25 8.80 0.95
N SER A 75 -3.65 9.44 2.05
CA SER A 75 -3.18 9.11 3.39
C SER A 75 -4.03 8.02 4.05
N SER A 76 -3.39 6.96 4.52
CA SER A 76 -4.06 5.90 5.31
C SER A 76 -4.63 6.47 6.62
N ALA A 77 -4.05 7.54 7.17
CA ALA A 77 -4.59 8.20 8.36
C ALA A 77 -5.92 8.92 8.06
N SER A 78 -6.02 9.59 6.90
CA SER A 78 -7.27 10.21 6.45
C SER A 78 -8.35 9.18 6.17
N ILE A 79 -7.99 8.05 5.53
CA ILE A 79 -8.92 6.92 5.35
C ILE A 79 -9.45 6.43 6.70
N ARG A 80 -8.56 6.24 7.68
CA ARG A 80 -8.94 5.79 9.02
C ARG A 80 -9.87 6.77 9.75
N ARG A 81 -9.66 8.08 9.60
CA ARG A 81 -10.57 9.09 10.17
C ARG A 81 -11.96 8.99 9.55
N LEU A 82 -12.04 8.91 8.21
CA LEU A 82 -13.31 8.73 7.49
C LEU A 82 -14.04 7.44 7.86
N GLN A 83 -13.29 6.37 8.17
CA GLN A 83 -13.86 5.11 8.68
C GLN A 83 -14.42 5.25 10.10
N GLN A 84 -13.85 6.12 10.94
CA GLN A 84 -14.29 6.37 12.32
C GLN A 84 -15.45 7.37 12.41
N GLU A 85 -15.57 8.29 11.44
CA GLU A 85 -16.62 9.32 11.36
C GLU A 85 -17.90 8.83 10.66
N SER A 86 -17.88 7.66 10.02
CA SER A 86 -19.08 7.03 9.46
C SER A 86 -19.86 6.29 10.56
N PRO A 87 -21.06 6.74 10.95
CA PRO A 87 -21.91 6.02 11.90
C PRO A 87 -22.40 4.67 11.37
#